data_AF-A0AAE6NMI7-F1
#
_entry.id   AF-A0AAE6NMI7-F1
#
_cell.length_a   1.000
_cell.length_b   1.000
_cell.length_c   1.000
_cell.angle_alpha   90.00
_cell.angle_beta   90.00
_cell.angle_gamma   90.00
#
_symmetry.space_group_name_H-M   'P 1'
#
loop_
_entity.id
_entity.type
_entity.pdbx_description
1 polymer ?
#
loop_
_entity_poly.entity_id
_entity_poly.type
_entity_poly.pdbx_seq_one_letter_code
_entity_poly.pdbx_strand_id
1 'polypeptide(L)'
;MAVPWGLLISTAGGVAATIVGVIAGGIVGRRSQNRQWLQESRTAAYEKFLQAFGTVEMELRHAFLDKRRPAVVWEPFNAALQSMCLVASREAVTAAEQLCDIIEEFTILFHGRQPTDLEELRPIHSGLHEAHLKFVNAARRSLDTSQEHLARTLGGPSPWHGVESFYARGDGPPVGSE
;
A
#
# COMPACT_ATOMS: atom_id res chain seq x y z
N MET A 1 43.99 59.36 9.57
CA MET A 1 42.58 59.01 9.27
C MET A 1 42.21 57.81 10.13
N ALA A 2 41.37 58.01 11.15
CA ALA A 2 40.94 56.91 12.02
C ALA A 2 39.81 56.15 11.33
N VAL A 3 40.04 54.88 10.99
CA VAL A 3 38.99 54.02 10.44
C VAL A 3 37.95 53.78 11.55
N PRO A 4 36.66 54.09 11.33
CA PRO A 4 35.65 53.95 12.37
C PRO A 4 35.38 52.46 12.62
N TRP A 5 35.93 51.94 13.71
CA TRP A 5 35.83 50.54 14.13
C TRP A 5 34.38 50.01 14.19
N GLY A 6 33.40 50.88 14.46
CA GLY A 6 31.97 50.51 14.45
C GLY A 6 31.44 50.09 13.07
N LEU A 7 32.02 50.61 11.98
CA LEU A 7 31.61 50.30 10.61
C LEU A 7 32.16 48.95 10.14
N LEU A 8 33.35 48.58 10.62
CA LEU A 8 33.95 47.26 10.42
C LEU A 8 33.22 46.17 11.22
N ILE A 9 32.80 46.46 12.46
CA ILE A 9 32.06 45.50 13.29
C ILE A 9 30.65 45.24 12.71
N SER A 10 30.00 46.27 12.17
CA SER A 10 28.66 46.15 11.58
C SER A 10 28.66 45.39 10.23
N THR A 11 29.65 45.64 9.36
CA THR A 11 29.80 44.91 8.09
C THR A 11 30.28 43.48 8.29
N ALA A 12 31.23 43.23 9.19
CA ALA A 12 31.66 41.87 9.54
C ALA A 12 30.53 41.07 10.21
N GLY A 13 29.74 41.70 11.09
CA GLY A 13 28.58 41.07 11.72
C GLY A 13 27.46 40.72 10.72
N GLY A 14 27.19 41.60 9.76
CA GLY A 14 26.19 41.37 8.70
C GLY A 14 26.57 40.22 7.76
N VAL A 15 27.86 40.10 7.40
CA VAL A 15 28.37 39.00 6.56
C VAL A 15 28.37 37.67 7.32
N ALA A 16 28.71 37.66 8.61
CA ALA A 16 28.64 36.45 9.41
C ALA A 16 27.19 35.94 9.57
N ALA A 17 26.23 36.84 9.80
CA ALA A 17 24.82 36.49 9.92
C ALA A 17 24.23 35.90 8.62
N THR A 18 24.61 36.44 7.45
CA THR A 18 24.16 35.90 6.16
C THR A 18 24.78 34.53 5.87
N ILE A 19 26.05 34.30 6.19
CA ILE A 19 26.69 32.98 6.03
C ILE A 19 26.00 31.93 6.92
N VAL A 20 25.73 32.26 8.19
CA VAL A 20 25.02 31.36 9.11
C VAL A 20 23.59 31.11 8.62
N GLY A 21 22.88 32.14 8.17
CA GLY A 21 21.54 32.03 7.60
C GLY A 21 21.49 31.13 6.36
N VAL A 22 22.47 31.24 5.45
CA VAL A 22 22.57 30.41 4.25
C VAL A 22 22.92 28.96 4.58
N ILE A 23 23.82 28.71 5.53
CA ILE A 23 24.17 27.35 5.97
C ILE A 23 23.00 26.68 6.68
N ALA A 24 22.35 27.39 7.62
CA ALA A 24 21.16 26.89 8.31
C ALA A 24 20.00 26.64 7.33
N GLY A 25 19.75 27.59 6.41
CA GLY A 25 18.76 27.45 5.34
C GLY A 25 19.06 26.29 4.39
N GLY A 26 20.33 26.06 4.04
CA GLY A 26 20.76 24.95 3.20
C GLY A 26 20.57 23.58 3.87
N ILE A 27 20.86 23.45 5.17
CA ILE A 27 20.66 22.20 5.93
C ILE A 27 19.16 21.91 6.12
N VAL A 28 18.37 22.92 6.46
CA VAL A 28 16.91 22.79 6.61
C VAL A 28 16.23 22.51 5.27
N GLY A 29 16.67 23.18 4.20
CA GLY A 29 16.22 22.93 2.83
C GLY A 29 16.52 21.51 2.37
N ARG A 30 17.73 20.99 2.62
CA ARG A 30 18.10 19.62 2.25
C ARG A 30 17.31 18.57 3.03
N ARG A 31 17.03 18.81 4.31
CA ARG A 31 16.20 17.92 5.14
C ARG A 31 14.73 17.91 4.70
N SER A 32 14.17 19.07 4.36
CA SER A 32 12.78 19.16 3.87
C SER A 32 12.62 18.51 2.51
N GLN A 33 13.53 18.77 1.56
CA GLN A 33 13.55 18.11 0.24
C GLN A 33 13.68 16.58 0.36
N ASN A 34 14.58 16.09 1.23
CA ASN A 34 14.75 14.64 1.41
C ASN A 34 13.51 13.98 2.02
N ARG A 35 12.81 14.66 2.95
CA ARG A 35 11.55 14.18 3.53
C ARG A 35 10.44 14.14 2.49
N GLN A 36 10.32 15.20 1.69
CA GLN A 36 9.33 15.27 0.62
C GLN A 36 9.57 14.18 -0.43
N TRP A 37 10.81 14.00 -0.88
CA TRP A 37 11.18 12.95 -1.83
C TRP A 37 10.85 11.54 -1.30
N LEU A 38 11.13 11.27 -0.03
CA LEU A 38 10.80 9.98 0.59
C LEU A 38 9.29 9.76 0.68
N GLN A 39 8.52 10.81 1.01
CA GLN A 39 7.06 10.74 1.08
C GLN A 39 6.42 10.52 -0.30
N GLU A 40 6.89 11.23 -1.32
CA GLU A 40 6.47 11.03 -2.72
C GLU A 40 6.81 9.62 -3.20
N SER A 41 8.03 9.16 -2.93
CA SER A 41 8.48 7.81 -3.31
C SER A 41 7.66 6.70 -2.61
N ARG A 42 7.35 6.88 -1.33
CA ARG A 42 6.45 5.97 -0.59
C ARG A 42 5.06 5.94 -1.18
N THR A 43 4.49 7.11 -1.46
CA THR A 43 3.14 7.23 -2.02
C THR A 43 3.05 6.51 -3.35
N ALA A 44 4.01 6.74 -4.25
CA ALA A 44 4.07 6.08 -5.55
C ALA A 44 4.25 4.54 -5.42
N ALA A 45 5.08 4.09 -4.48
CA ALA A 45 5.28 2.67 -4.26
C ALA A 45 4.03 1.97 -3.68
N TYR A 46 3.35 2.60 -2.73
CA TYR A 46 2.08 2.10 -2.19
C TYR A 46 0.97 2.07 -3.25
N GLU A 47 0.87 3.11 -4.07
CA GLU A 47 -0.08 3.14 -5.19
C GLU A 47 0.17 1.98 -6.17
N LYS A 48 1.43 1.79 -6.58
CA LYS A 48 1.82 0.71 -7.50
C LYS A 48 1.52 -0.67 -6.92
N PHE A 49 1.79 -0.88 -5.63
CA PHE A 49 1.44 -2.12 -4.94
C PHE A 49 -0.07 -2.35 -4.91
N LEU A 50 -0.87 -1.35 -4.55
CA LEU A 50 -2.33 -1.47 -4.50
C LEU A 50 -2.94 -1.75 -5.88
N GLN A 51 -2.40 -1.14 -6.95
CA GLN A 51 -2.82 -1.43 -8.32
C GLN A 51 -2.52 -2.88 -8.73
N ALA A 52 -1.32 -3.37 -8.42
CA ALA A 52 -0.94 -4.73 -8.72
C ALA A 52 -1.76 -5.74 -7.88
N PHE A 53 -1.96 -5.45 -6.60
CA PHE A 53 -2.82 -6.24 -5.70
C PHE A 53 -4.25 -6.32 -6.24
N GLY A 54 -4.86 -5.19 -6.62
CA GLY A 54 -6.21 -5.17 -7.18
C GLY A 54 -6.32 -5.97 -8.48
N THR A 55 -5.26 -6.00 -9.29
CA THR A 55 -5.21 -6.83 -10.51
C THR A 55 -5.23 -8.32 -10.17
N VAL A 56 -4.44 -8.75 -9.18
CA VAL A 56 -4.43 -10.13 -8.69
C VAL A 56 -5.81 -10.48 -8.12
N GLU A 57 -6.35 -9.69 -7.20
CA GLU A 57 -7.65 -9.92 -6.56
C GLU A 57 -8.78 -10.05 -7.61
N MET A 58 -8.79 -9.17 -8.61
CA MET A 58 -9.77 -9.22 -9.70
C MET A 58 -9.68 -10.53 -10.50
N GLU A 59 -8.48 -10.97 -10.83
CA GLU A 59 -8.24 -12.22 -11.56
C GLU A 59 -8.64 -13.44 -10.72
N LEU A 60 -8.31 -13.46 -9.43
CA LEU A 60 -8.74 -14.51 -8.51
C LEU A 60 -10.28 -14.61 -8.46
N ARG A 61 -10.96 -13.47 -8.42
CA ARG A 61 -12.43 -13.40 -8.46
C ARG A 61 -13.01 -13.91 -9.77
N HIS A 62 -12.48 -13.44 -10.91
CA HIS A 62 -12.95 -13.91 -12.22
C HIS A 62 -12.69 -15.41 -12.40
N ALA A 63 -11.53 -15.91 -11.98
CA ALA A 63 -11.22 -17.32 -12.03
C ALA A 63 -12.23 -18.17 -11.25
N PHE A 64 -12.66 -17.69 -10.08
CA PHE A 64 -13.73 -18.33 -9.32
C PHE A 64 -15.06 -18.34 -10.07
N LEU A 65 -15.53 -17.17 -10.53
CA LEU A 65 -16.81 -17.03 -11.22
C LEU A 65 -16.88 -17.85 -12.53
N ASP A 66 -15.80 -17.81 -13.30
CA ASP A 66 -15.68 -18.51 -14.58
C ASP A 66 -15.40 -20.02 -14.41
N LYS A 67 -15.21 -20.49 -13.18
CA LYS A 67 -14.77 -21.85 -12.88
C LYS A 67 -13.54 -22.25 -13.70
N ARG A 68 -12.52 -21.42 -13.65
CA ARG A 68 -11.21 -21.69 -14.26
C ARG A 68 -10.07 -21.54 -13.26
N ARG A 69 -8.87 -21.97 -13.66
CA ARG A 69 -7.66 -21.65 -12.91
C ARG A 69 -7.31 -20.17 -13.07
N PRO A 70 -6.79 -19.51 -12.01
CA PRO A 70 -6.32 -18.14 -12.11
C PRO A 70 -5.11 -18.07 -13.04
N ALA A 71 -5.13 -17.11 -13.96
CA ALA A 71 -4.05 -16.77 -14.87
C ALA A 71 -3.34 -15.50 -14.38
N VAL A 72 -2.89 -15.53 -13.13
CA VAL A 72 -2.25 -14.37 -12.50
C VAL A 72 -0.89 -14.10 -13.16
N VAL A 73 -0.72 -12.86 -13.63
CA VAL A 73 0.59 -12.37 -14.07
C VAL A 73 1.37 -11.88 -12.86
N TRP A 74 2.24 -12.73 -12.33
CA TRP A 74 2.97 -12.47 -11.08
C TRP A 74 4.06 -11.40 -11.18
N GLU A 75 4.61 -11.17 -12.37
CA GLU A 75 5.75 -10.24 -12.56
C GLU A 75 5.45 -8.81 -12.07
N PRO A 76 4.36 -8.13 -12.49
CA PRO A 76 4.02 -6.80 -11.99
C PRO A 76 3.80 -6.74 -10.47
N PHE A 77 3.19 -7.79 -9.92
CA PHE A 77 2.93 -7.90 -8.48
C PHE A 77 4.23 -7.99 -7.69
N ASN A 78 5.13 -8.90 -8.08
CA ASN A 78 6.43 -9.08 -7.45
C ASN A 78 7.30 -7.81 -7.58
N ALA A 79 7.30 -7.17 -8.76
CA ALA A 79 8.04 -5.94 -8.98
C ALA A 79 7.51 -4.78 -8.10
N ALA A 80 6.19 -4.68 -7.92
CA ALA A 80 5.59 -3.67 -7.05
C ALA A 80 5.93 -3.93 -5.57
N LEU A 81 5.86 -5.19 -5.13
CA LEU A 81 6.24 -5.59 -3.77
C LEU A 81 7.70 -5.26 -3.45
N GLN A 82 8.63 -5.64 -4.33
CA GLN A 82 10.06 -5.34 -4.17
C GLN A 82 10.32 -3.83 -4.14
N SER A 83 9.69 -3.07 -5.04
CA SER A 83 9.79 -1.62 -5.06
C SER A 83 9.28 -0.98 -3.77
N MET A 84 8.20 -1.51 -3.21
CA MET A 84 7.62 -1.03 -1.96
C MET A 84 8.55 -1.31 -0.77
N CYS A 85 9.16 -2.49 -0.69
CA CYS A 85 10.09 -2.85 0.38
C CYS A 85 11.28 -1.88 0.53
N LEU A 86 11.66 -1.16 -0.54
CA LEU A 86 12.75 -0.17 -0.50
C LEU A 86 12.42 1.09 0.30
N VAL A 87 11.13 1.44 0.41
CA VAL A 87 10.70 2.75 0.94
C VAL A 87 9.69 2.64 2.08
N ALA A 88 9.01 1.50 2.19
CA ALA A 88 7.93 1.28 3.14
C ALA A 88 8.39 1.20 4.60
N SER A 89 7.51 1.57 5.52
CA SER A 89 7.70 1.27 6.94
C SER A 89 7.64 -0.24 7.20
N ARG A 90 8.27 -0.69 8.28
CA ARG A 90 8.18 -2.09 8.73
C ARG A 90 6.74 -2.56 8.90
N GLU A 91 5.88 -1.71 9.46
CA GLU A 91 4.45 -2.00 9.66
C GLU A 91 3.73 -2.24 8.32
N ALA A 92 4.03 -1.46 7.29
CA ALA A 92 3.45 -1.64 5.97
C ALA A 92 3.97 -2.91 5.28
N VAL A 93 5.26 -3.24 5.45
CA VAL A 93 5.83 -4.50 4.94
C VAL A 93 5.17 -5.70 5.61
N THR A 94 5.06 -5.72 6.93
CA THR A 94 4.39 -6.84 7.65
C THR A 94 2.92 -6.99 7.28
N ALA A 95 2.20 -5.89 7.04
CA ALA A 95 0.83 -5.97 6.56
C ALA A 95 0.74 -6.49 5.11
N ALA A 96 1.72 -6.17 4.27
CA ALA A 96 1.80 -6.71 2.91
C ALA A 96 2.19 -8.20 2.89
N GLU A 97 3.03 -8.65 3.82
CA GLU A 97 3.33 -10.09 4.00
C GLU A 97 2.05 -10.87 4.30
N GLN A 98 1.19 -10.38 5.19
CA GLN A 98 -0.11 -11.00 5.47
C GLN A 98 -1.00 -11.10 4.22
N LEU A 99 -1.00 -10.07 3.37
CA LEU A 99 -1.71 -10.12 2.09
C LEU A 99 -1.15 -11.22 1.17
N CYS A 100 0.19 -11.34 1.10
CA CYS A 100 0.85 -12.36 0.28
C CYS A 100 0.54 -13.78 0.77
N ASP A 101 0.56 -14.02 2.09
CA ASP A 101 0.24 -15.32 2.68
C ASP A 101 -1.18 -15.76 2.29
N ILE A 102 -2.16 -14.85 2.36
CA ILE A 102 -3.56 -15.15 2.01
C ILE A 102 -3.72 -15.38 0.49
N ILE A 103 -3.02 -14.62 -0.35
CA ILE A 103 -3.00 -14.85 -1.80
C ILE A 103 -2.40 -16.22 -2.12
N GLU A 104 -1.36 -16.64 -1.40
CA GLU A 104 -0.76 -17.96 -1.54
C GLU A 104 -1.75 -19.06 -1.15
N GLU A 105 -2.45 -18.92 -0.02
CA GLU A 105 -3.52 -19.85 0.39
C GLU A 105 -4.60 -19.99 -0.69
N PHE A 106 -5.06 -18.87 -1.26
CA PHE A 106 -6.02 -18.89 -2.38
C PHE A 106 -5.44 -19.65 -3.59
N THR A 107 -4.19 -19.38 -3.92
CA THR A 107 -3.51 -20.01 -5.07
C THR A 107 -3.35 -21.51 -4.87
N ILE A 108 -2.95 -21.94 -3.66
CA ILE A 108 -2.84 -23.35 -3.27
C ILE A 108 -4.20 -24.04 -3.40
N LEU A 109 -5.26 -23.39 -2.90
CA LEU A 109 -6.62 -23.92 -2.99
C LEU A 109 -6.96 -24.25 -4.45
N PHE A 110 -6.80 -23.29 -5.38
CA PHE A 110 -7.08 -23.46 -6.81
C PHE A 110 -6.16 -24.45 -7.56
N HIS A 111 -4.94 -24.67 -7.06
CA HIS A 111 -4.04 -25.69 -7.62
C HIS A 111 -4.44 -27.10 -7.17
N GLY A 112 -4.85 -27.27 -5.91
CA GLY A 112 -5.26 -28.54 -5.35
C GLY A 112 -6.64 -28.99 -5.82
N ARG A 113 -7.58 -28.04 -5.94
CA ARG A 113 -8.96 -28.27 -6.41
C ARG A 113 -9.64 -26.97 -6.80
N GLN A 114 -10.72 -27.04 -7.55
CA GLN A 114 -11.56 -25.87 -7.76
C GLN A 114 -12.56 -25.72 -6.60
N PRO A 115 -12.59 -24.59 -5.88
CA PRO A 115 -13.62 -24.35 -4.88
C PRO A 115 -14.97 -24.34 -5.58
N THR A 116 -15.91 -25.14 -5.07
CA THR A 116 -17.26 -25.26 -5.64
C THR A 116 -18.29 -24.43 -4.89
N ASP A 117 -18.00 -24.07 -3.63
CA ASP A 117 -18.88 -23.29 -2.78
C ASP A 117 -18.23 -22.00 -2.29
N LEU A 118 -19.09 -21.10 -1.79
CA LEU A 118 -18.71 -19.80 -1.27
C LEU A 118 -18.24 -19.86 0.19
N GLU A 119 -18.58 -20.92 0.92
CA GLU A 119 -18.21 -21.10 2.33
C GLU A 119 -16.70 -21.34 2.47
N GLU A 120 -16.12 -22.10 1.53
CA GLU A 120 -14.68 -22.36 1.44
C GLU A 120 -13.87 -21.09 1.14
N LEU A 121 -14.45 -20.14 0.41
CA LEU A 121 -13.78 -18.88 0.05
C LEU A 121 -14.00 -17.76 1.05
N ARG A 122 -15.06 -17.83 1.85
CA ARG A 122 -15.37 -16.81 2.85
C ARG A 122 -14.20 -16.50 3.80
N PRO A 123 -13.50 -17.48 4.41
CA PRO A 123 -12.39 -17.17 5.32
C PRO A 123 -11.25 -16.45 4.60
N ILE A 124 -10.87 -16.92 3.41
CA ILE A 124 -9.80 -16.32 2.60
C ILE A 124 -10.17 -14.88 2.21
N HIS A 125 -11.42 -14.64 1.79
CA HIS A 125 -11.89 -13.30 1.48
C HIS A 125 -11.88 -12.38 2.71
N SER A 126 -12.42 -12.82 3.85
CA SER A 126 -12.42 -12.00 5.06
C SER A 126 -11.00 -11.68 5.52
N GLY A 127 -10.08 -12.64 5.42
CA GLY A 127 -8.67 -12.44 5.70
C GLY A 127 -8.05 -11.42 4.75
N LEU A 128 -8.32 -11.52 3.44
CA LEU A 128 -7.80 -10.62 2.42
C LEU A 128 -8.26 -9.18 2.67
N HIS A 129 -9.53 -8.99 3.01
CA HIS A 129 -10.08 -7.69 3.34
C HIS A 129 -9.45 -7.10 4.61
N GLU A 130 -9.29 -7.90 5.66
CA GLU A 130 -8.67 -7.48 6.91
C GLU A 130 -7.19 -7.10 6.70
N ALA A 131 -6.43 -7.93 5.98
CA ALA A 131 -5.03 -7.68 5.67
C ALA A 131 -4.86 -6.44 4.77
N HIS A 132 -5.75 -6.24 3.79
CA HIS A 132 -5.77 -5.03 2.97
C HIS A 132 -6.02 -3.78 3.83
N LEU A 133 -7.00 -3.82 4.75
CA LEU A 133 -7.27 -2.72 5.65
C LEU A 133 -6.08 -2.42 6.57
N LYS A 134 -5.42 -3.46 7.11
CA LYS A 134 -4.19 -3.31 7.90
C LYS A 134 -3.09 -2.62 7.08
N PHE A 135 -2.90 -3.05 5.84
CA PHE A 135 -1.91 -2.45 4.93
C PHE A 135 -2.20 -0.98 4.67
N VAL A 136 -3.44 -0.63 4.30
CA VAL A 136 -3.84 0.76 4.03
C VAL A 136 -3.61 1.64 5.26
N ASN A 137 -3.96 1.16 6.44
CA ASN A 137 -3.75 1.90 7.68
C ASN A 137 -2.26 2.06 8.04
N ALA A 138 -1.45 1.04 7.82
CA ALA A 138 0.01 1.13 8.01
C ALA A 138 0.65 2.11 7.01
N ALA A 139 0.22 2.07 5.74
CA ALA A 139 0.67 2.99 4.71
C ALA A 139 0.28 4.44 5.06
N ARG A 140 -0.98 4.69 5.43
CA ARG A 140 -1.48 5.99 5.89
C ARG A 140 -0.65 6.56 7.04
N ARG A 141 -0.44 5.76 8.09
CA ARG A 141 0.37 6.16 9.26
C ARG A 141 1.83 6.44 8.91
N SER A 142 2.39 5.72 7.94
CA SER A 142 3.76 5.93 7.48
C SER A 142 3.96 7.23 6.67
N LEU A 143 2.89 7.74 6.07
CA LEU A 143 2.85 9.01 5.34
C LEU A 143 2.55 10.18 6.28
N ASP A 144 1.62 9.97 7.22
CA ASP A 144 1.25 10.95 8.24
C ASP A 144 0.72 10.24 9.49
N THR A 145 1.46 10.38 10.60
CA THR A 145 1.14 9.73 11.87
C THR A 145 -0.12 10.28 12.53
N SER A 146 -0.60 11.45 12.12
CA SER A 146 -1.83 12.06 12.66
C SER A 146 -3.11 11.48 12.07
N GLN A 147 -3.00 10.65 11.02
CA GLN A 147 -4.17 10.07 10.39
C GLN A 147 -4.86 9.05 11.29
N GLU A 148 -6.17 9.23 11.45
CA GLU A 148 -7.02 8.25 12.12
C GLU A 148 -7.07 6.92 11.36
N HIS A 149 -7.27 5.85 12.12
CA HIS A 149 -7.41 4.51 11.59
C HIS A 149 -8.75 4.39 10.86
N LEU A 150 -8.71 3.89 9.63
CA LEU A 150 -9.90 3.54 8.90
C LEU A 150 -10.51 2.27 9.49
N ALA A 151 -11.80 2.32 9.82
CA ALA A 151 -12.57 1.14 10.21
C ALA A 151 -13.00 0.29 9.00
N ARG A 152 -12.90 0.82 7.77
CA ARG A 152 -13.22 0.14 6.52
C ARG A 152 -12.42 0.75 5.36
N THR A 153 -12.08 -0.06 4.35
CA THR A 153 -11.52 0.46 3.11
C THR A 153 -12.61 1.16 2.29
N LEU A 154 -12.27 2.28 1.66
CA LEU A 154 -13.13 2.95 0.67
C LEU A 154 -12.68 2.49 -0.71
N GLY A 155 -13.46 1.61 -1.35
CA GLY A 155 -13.13 1.06 -2.66
C GLY A 155 -14.24 0.15 -3.16
N GLY A 156 -15.21 0.73 -3.87
CA GLY A 156 -16.28 -0.01 -4.55
C GLY A 156 -17.26 -0.77 -3.64
N PRO A 157 -18.31 -1.41 -4.20
CA PRO A 157 -19.02 -2.47 -3.49
C PRO A 157 -18.01 -3.53 -3.07
N SER A 158 -18.25 -4.22 -1.93
CA SER A 158 -17.38 -5.33 -1.52
C SER A 158 -17.07 -6.20 -2.74
N PRO A 159 -15.79 -6.45 -3.05
CA PRO A 159 -15.39 -7.11 -4.30
C PRO A 159 -16.10 -8.45 -4.51
N TRP A 160 -16.62 -9.03 -3.43
CA TRP A 160 -17.29 -10.32 -3.37
C TRP A 160 -18.80 -10.25 -3.10
N HIS A 161 -19.37 -9.06 -2.83
CA HIS A 161 -20.83 -8.90 -2.77
C HIS A 161 -21.49 -9.25 -4.12
N GLY A 162 -20.78 -9.00 -5.23
CA GLY A 162 -21.19 -9.48 -6.56
C GLY A 162 -21.22 -11.01 -6.65
N VAL A 163 -20.25 -11.68 -6.05
CA VAL A 163 -20.14 -13.15 -6.01
C VAL A 163 -21.21 -13.76 -5.10
N GLU A 164 -21.43 -13.18 -3.92
CA GLU A 164 -22.52 -13.54 -3.02
C GLU A 164 -23.88 -13.40 -3.71
N SER A 165 -24.10 -12.30 -4.44
CA SER A 165 -25.34 -12.08 -5.20
C SER A 165 -25.53 -13.06 -6.35
N PHE A 166 -24.45 -13.51 -6.99
CA PHE A 166 -24.49 -14.51 -8.06
C PHE A 166 -24.99 -15.87 -7.54
N TYR A 167 -24.50 -16.29 -6.37
CA TYR A 167 -24.95 -17.52 -5.71
C TYR A 167 -26.36 -17.39 -5.11
N ALA A 168 -26.69 -16.24 -4.51
CA ALA A 168 -28.03 -16.00 -3.93
C ALA A 168 -29.15 -16.00 -4.98
N ARG A 169 -28.84 -15.74 -6.25
CA ARG A 169 -29.81 -15.78 -7.36
C ARG A 169 -30.20 -17.22 -7.78
N GLY A 170 -29.50 -18.24 -7.28
CA GLY A 170 -29.74 -19.64 -7.65
C GLY A 170 -29.06 -20.06 -8.95
N ASP A 171 -28.24 -19.19 -9.55
CA ASP A 171 -27.37 -19.51 -10.69
C ASP A 171 -26.04 -20.17 -10.25
N GLY A 172 -25.89 -20.41 -8.94
CA GLY A 172 -24.83 -21.24 -8.36
C GLY A 172 -25.02 -22.73 -8.69
N PRO A 173 -23.98 -23.56 -8.54
CA PRO A 173 -24.09 -25.00 -8.79
C PRO A 173 -25.22 -25.62 -7.95
N PRO A 174 -25.89 -26.67 -8.46
CA PRO A 174 -26.86 -27.40 -7.67
C PRO A 174 -26.16 -27.90 -6.40
N VAL A 175 -26.78 -27.64 -5.24
CA VAL A 175 -26.36 -28.21 -3.96
C VAL A 175 -26.36 -29.72 -4.16
N GLY A 176 -25.17 -30.32 -4.16
CA GLY A 176 -25.01 -31.76 -4.21
C GLY A 176 -25.71 -32.35 -3.00
N SER A 177 -26.83 -33.02 -3.24
CA SER A 177 -27.46 -33.90 -2.27
C SER A 177 -26.58 -35.15 -2.13
N GLU A 178 -25.82 -35.23 -1.04
CA GLU A 178 -25.42 -36.50 -0.44
C GLU A 178 -26.46 -36.95 0.59
#